data_AF-A0A212D9E6-F1
#
_entry.id   AF-A0A212D9E6-F1
#
_cell.length_a   1.000
_cell.length_b   1.000
_cell.length_c   1.000
_cell.angle_alpha   90.00
_cell.angle_beta   90.00
_cell.angle_gamma   90.00
#
_symmetry.space_group_name_H-M   'P 1'
#
loop_
_entity.id
_entity.type
_entity.pdbx_description
1 polymer ?
#
loop_
_entity_poly.entity_id
_entity_poly.type
_entity_poly.pdbx_seq_one_letter_code
_entity_poly.pdbx_strand_id
1 'polypeptide(L)'
;MNTILEDIQKSLDMYLETKRHIFPRFYFLSNDDLLEILGQSRNPEAVQPHLKKCFDNIKLLRMQKVGGPSSKWEALGMFSGDGEYIDFLHPVLLEGPVESWLGDVERTMRVTLRDLLRNCRLALKKFLNKRDKWVKEWAGQVVITASQIQWTADVTKCLLTAKERADKKILKVMKKKQVSILNKYSEAIRGNLTKIMRLKIVALVTIEVHARDVLEKLYKSGLMDVSSFDWLSQLRFYWEKDLDDCMIRQTNTQFQYGYEYLGNSGRLVITPLTDRCYMTLTTALHLHRGGSPKGPAGTGKTETVKDLGKALGIYVIVVNCSEGLDYKSMGRMYSGLAQTGAWGCFDEFNRINVEVLSVVAQQILSILSALAAGLTRFYFEGFEINLVWSCGIFITMNPELPDNLKSMFRPIAMVVPDSTLIAEIILFGEGFGNCKRDLWEMDGSFLCFGLQVLAKKVYTLYSLAVQQLSRQDHYDFGLRALTSLLRYAGKKRRLQPDLSDEEVD
;
A
#
# COMPACT_ATOMS: atom_id res chain seq x y z
N MET A 1 -22.40 2.76 45.96
CA MET A 1 -21.70 3.71 45.08
C MET A 1 -20.91 2.98 43.99
N ASN A 2 -20.15 1.93 44.31
CA ASN A 2 -19.43 1.12 43.33
C ASN A 2 -20.33 0.39 42.32
N THR A 3 -21.47 -0.17 42.74
CA THR A 3 -22.41 -0.86 41.84
C THR A 3 -23.03 0.05 40.78
N ILE A 4 -23.43 1.26 41.16
CA ILE A 4 -24.00 2.25 40.23
C ILE A 4 -22.96 2.67 39.18
N LEU A 5 -21.70 2.86 39.59
CA LEU A 5 -20.62 3.19 38.68
C LEU A 5 -20.33 2.05 37.69
N GLU A 6 -20.32 0.80 38.17
CA GLU A 6 -20.15 -0.39 37.33
C GLU A 6 -21.30 -0.54 36.31
N ASP A 7 -22.54 -0.27 36.72
CA ASP A 7 -23.71 -0.35 35.83
C ASP A 7 -23.70 0.76 34.76
N ILE A 8 -23.27 1.97 35.12
CA ILE A 8 -23.05 3.06 34.17
C ILE A 8 -21.96 2.69 33.17
N GLN A 9 -20.84 2.11 33.65
CA GLN A 9 -19.73 1.71 32.80
C GLN A 9 -20.14 0.61 31.80
N LYS A 10 -20.87 -0.42 32.26
CA LYS A 10 -21.42 -1.46 31.37
C LYS A 10 -22.37 -0.89 30.33
N SER A 11 -23.26 0.02 30.74
CA SER A 11 -24.21 0.66 29.83
C SER A 11 -23.50 1.51 28.78
N LEU A 12 -22.44 2.21 29.17
CA LEU A 12 -21.60 2.98 28.27
C LEU A 12 -20.86 2.07 27.28
N ASP A 13 -20.25 0.99 27.75
CA ASP A 13 -19.55 0.04 26.89
C ASP A 13 -20.52 -0.60 25.87
N MET A 14 -21.72 -0.99 26.29
CA MET A 14 -22.77 -1.47 25.39
C MET A 14 -23.17 -0.41 24.36
N TYR A 15 -23.36 0.83 24.79
CA TYR A 15 -23.67 1.93 23.88
C TYR A 15 -22.57 2.13 22.83
N LEU A 16 -21.30 2.18 23.24
CA LEU A 16 -20.18 2.30 22.31
C LEU A 16 -20.12 1.12 21.32
N GLU A 17 -20.40 -0.09 21.79
CA GLU A 17 -20.43 -1.28 20.94
C GLU A 17 -21.50 -1.19 19.85
N THR A 18 -22.70 -0.67 20.17
CA THR A 18 -23.73 -0.43 19.14
C THR A 18 -23.25 0.53 18.05
N LYS A 19 -22.45 1.56 18.41
CA LYS A 19 -21.91 2.53 17.45
C LYS A 19 -20.83 1.92 16.58
N ARG A 20 -19.99 1.04 17.14
CA ARG A 20 -18.99 0.28 16.39
C ARG A 20 -19.60 -0.68 15.38
N HIS A 21 -20.73 -1.32 15.71
CA HIS A 21 -21.43 -2.17 14.74
C HIS A 21 -21.98 -1.38 13.55
N ILE A 22 -22.42 -0.14 13.75
CA ILE A 22 -22.91 0.72 12.66
C ILE A 22 -21.74 1.20 11.79
N PHE A 23 -20.63 1.63 12.40
CA PHE A 23 -19.42 2.04 11.69
C PHE A 23 -18.19 1.28 12.21
N PRO A 24 -17.83 0.14 11.58
CA PRO A 24 -16.79 -0.77 12.06
C PRO A 24 -15.38 -0.16 12.20
N ARG A 25 -15.09 0.99 11.59
CA ARG A 25 -13.78 1.63 11.78
C ARG A 25 -13.61 2.21 13.19
N PHE A 26 -14.69 2.38 13.95
CA PHE A 26 -14.62 2.75 15.37
C PHE A 26 -14.03 1.67 16.28
N TYR A 27 -13.90 0.43 15.81
CA TYR A 27 -13.15 -0.60 16.53
C TYR A 27 -11.65 -0.29 16.65
N PHE A 28 -11.13 0.61 15.82
CA PHE A 28 -9.71 0.99 15.80
C PHE A 28 -9.41 2.26 16.61
N LEU A 29 -10.42 2.83 17.27
CA LEU A 29 -10.30 4.00 18.12
C LEU A 29 -10.28 3.60 19.60
N SER A 30 -9.64 4.44 20.42
CA SER A 30 -9.82 4.34 21.87
C SER A 30 -11.25 4.72 22.26
N ASN A 31 -11.69 4.30 23.45
CA ASN A 31 -12.98 4.70 23.98
C ASN A 31 -13.08 6.24 24.10
N ASP A 32 -12.00 6.91 24.52
CA ASP A 32 -11.97 8.37 24.67
C ASP A 32 -12.16 9.08 23.33
N ASP A 33 -11.42 8.66 22.30
CA ASP A 33 -11.58 9.20 20.94
C ASP A 33 -13.00 9.03 20.42
N LEU A 34 -13.59 7.85 20.66
CA LEU A 34 -14.94 7.56 20.22
C LEU A 34 -15.96 8.43 20.96
N LEU A 35 -15.79 8.66 22.26
CA LEU A 35 -16.65 9.55 23.05
C LEU A 35 -16.53 11.01 22.61
N GLU A 36 -15.34 11.48 22.28
CA GLU A 36 -15.13 12.83 21.72
C GLU A 36 -15.87 13.00 20.39
N ILE A 37 -15.79 12.02 19.50
CA ILE A 37 -16.50 12.03 18.22
C ILE A 37 -18.02 12.05 18.43
N LEU A 38 -18.54 11.15 19.27
CA LEU A 38 -19.98 11.02 19.52
C LEU A 38 -20.55 12.24 20.27
N GLY A 39 -19.77 12.82 21.17
CA GLY A 39 -20.13 14.03 21.91
C GLY A 39 -20.26 15.27 21.00
N GLN A 40 -19.57 15.29 19.86
CA GLN A 40 -19.58 16.39 18.89
C GLN A 40 -20.51 16.13 17.69
N SER A 41 -21.50 15.24 17.82
CA SER A 41 -22.35 14.81 16.70
C SER A 41 -23.08 15.91 15.93
N ARG A 42 -23.31 17.07 16.54
CA ARG A 42 -23.96 18.24 15.91
C ARG A 42 -22.98 19.18 15.19
N ASN A 43 -21.68 18.98 15.35
CA ASN A 43 -20.64 19.82 14.76
C ASN A 43 -19.66 18.95 13.94
N PRO A 44 -19.91 18.74 12.64
CA PRO A 44 -19.04 17.93 11.79
C PRO A 44 -17.59 18.44 11.71
N GLU A 45 -17.36 19.76 11.86
CA GLU A 45 -16.01 20.32 11.87
C GLU A 45 -15.18 19.81 13.06
N ALA A 46 -15.81 19.56 14.21
CA ALA A 46 -15.13 19.03 15.39
C ALA A 46 -14.72 17.55 15.24
N VAL A 47 -15.29 16.81 14.28
CA VAL A 47 -14.93 15.42 13.98
C VAL A 47 -13.69 15.32 13.08
N GLN A 48 -13.37 16.38 12.31
CA GLN A 48 -12.23 16.43 11.38
C GLN A 48 -10.90 15.92 11.97
N PRO A 49 -10.48 16.27 13.21
CA PRO A 49 -9.21 15.83 13.79
C PRO A 49 -9.09 14.30 13.94
N HIS A 50 -10.22 13.58 13.99
CA HIS A 50 -10.27 12.14 14.18
C HIS A 50 -10.31 11.36 12.87
N LEU A 51 -10.54 12.01 11.72
CA LEU A 51 -10.63 11.33 10.41
C LEU A 51 -9.37 10.54 10.07
N LYS A 52 -8.19 11.08 10.39
CA LYS A 52 -6.90 10.39 10.19
C LYS A 52 -6.76 9.09 11.00
N LYS A 53 -7.59 8.87 12.02
CA LYS A 53 -7.63 7.65 12.83
C LYS A 53 -8.61 6.62 12.25
N CYS A 54 -9.65 7.08 11.53
CA CYS A 54 -10.67 6.23 10.93
C CYS A 54 -10.34 5.81 9.48
N PHE A 55 -9.56 6.61 8.75
CA PHE A 55 -9.21 6.39 7.36
C PHE A 55 -7.69 6.37 7.18
N ASP A 56 -7.17 5.66 6.18
CA ASP A 56 -5.71 5.61 5.97
C ASP A 56 -5.14 6.99 5.62
N ASN A 57 -5.81 7.71 4.71
CA ASN A 57 -5.31 9.00 4.26
C ASN A 57 -6.40 10.05 3.95
N ILE A 58 -7.55 9.99 4.61
CA ILE A 58 -8.46 11.16 4.67
C ILE A 58 -8.05 12.00 5.88
N LYS A 59 -7.39 13.13 5.63
CA LYS A 59 -6.99 14.07 6.69
C LYS A 59 -8.11 15.06 6.98
N LEU A 60 -8.77 15.59 5.94
CA LEU A 60 -9.85 16.56 6.07
C LEU A 60 -10.92 16.33 5.01
N LEU A 61 -12.17 16.69 5.30
CA LEU A 61 -13.23 16.84 4.31
C LEU A 61 -13.40 18.31 3.93
N ARG A 62 -13.66 18.58 2.65
CA ARG A 62 -14.09 19.91 2.21
C ARG A 62 -15.56 20.09 2.51
N MET A 63 -15.86 20.81 3.60
CA MET A 63 -17.23 21.01 4.07
C MET A 63 -17.79 22.35 3.57
N GLN A 64 -19.09 22.38 3.30
CA GLN A 64 -19.84 23.60 2.99
C GLN A 64 -21.19 23.59 3.72
N LYS A 65 -21.66 24.77 4.14
CA LYS A 65 -23.03 24.97 4.60
C LYS A 65 -23.93 25.32 3.42
N VAL A 66 -25.01 24.56 3.25
CA VAL A 66 -26.01 24.77 2.20
C VAL A 66 -27.36 25.05 2.86
N GLY A 67 -28.10 26.07 2.39
CA GLY A 67 -29.52 26.25 2.74
C GLY A 67 -29.89 27.32 3.79
N GLY A 68 -29.26 28.51 3.79
CA GLY A 68 -29.79 29.68 4.52
C GLY A 68 -29.95 29.46 6.04
N PRO A 69 -31.06 29.89 6.68
CA PRO A 69 -31.26 29.77 8.13
C PRO A 69 -31.24 28.33 8.66
N SER A 70 -31.56 27.34 7.83
CA SER A 70 -31.46 25.90 8.12
C SER A 70 -30.22 25.29 7.44
N SER A 71 -29.06 25.92 7.66
CA SER A 71 -27.80 25.52 7.02
C SER A 71 -27.42 24.08 7.38
N LYS A 72 -27.43 23.21 6.36
CA LYS A 72 -26.99 21.81 6.44
C LYS A 72 -25.52 21.71 6.05
N TRP A 73 -24.79 20.81 6.68
CA TRP A 73 -23.39 20.55 6.32
C TRP A 73 -23.30 19.49 5.23
N GLU A 74 -22.53 19.76 4.19
CA GLU A 74 -22.21 18.79 3.13
C GLU A 74 -20.69 18.68 2.96
N ALA A 75 -20.18 17.46 2.77
CA ALA A 75 -18.82 17.22 2.31
C ALA A 75 -18.78 17.11 0.78
N LEU A 76 -18.03 18.00 0.14
CA LEU A 76 -17.86 18.04 -1.31
C LEU A 76 -16.69 17.17 -1.82
N GLY A 77 -15.77 16.82 -0.93
CA GLY A 77 -14.56 16.08 -1.28
C GLY A 77 -13.66 15.86 -0.08
N MET A 78 -12.51 15.24 -0.33
CA MET A 78 -11.54 14.85 0.69
C MET A 78 -10.14 15.37 0.38
N PHE A 79 -9.39 15.69 1.43
CA PHE A 79 -7.98 16.04 1.39
C PHE A 79 -7.13 14.95 2.03
N SER A 80 -6.02 14.62 1.38
CA SER A 80 -5.00 13.73 1.93
C SER A 80 -4.11 14.40 2.96
N GLY A 81 -3.33 13.59 3.68
CA GLY A 81 -2.25 14.08 4.53
C GLY A 81 -1.17 14.86 3.79
N ASP A 82 -0.98 14.59 2.50
CA ASP A 82 -0.02 15.29 1.63
C ASP A 82 -0.58 16.55 0.96
N GLY A 83 -1.90 16.80 1.09
CA GLY A 83 -2.60 17.97 0.57
C GLY A 83 -3.25 17.77 -0.81
N GLU A 84 -3.22 16.57 -1.38
CA GLU A 84 -4.02 16.24 -2.56
C GLU A 84 -5.51 16.32 -2.24
N TYR A 85 -6.29 16.93 -3.13
CA TYR A 85 -7.72 17.08 -3.03
C TYR A 85 -8.43 16.23 -4.08
N ILE A 86 -9.51 15.56 -3.68
CA ILE A 86 -10.38 14.78 -4.55
C ILE A 86 -11.83 15.21 -4.30
N ASP A 87 -12.50 15.72 -5.34
CA ASP A 87 -13.94 15.95 -5.33
C ASP A 87 -14.68 14.61 -5.25
N PHE A 88 -15.74 14.55 -4.44
CA PHE A 88 -16.66 13.43 -4.45
C PHE A 88 -17.54 13.47 -5.70
N LEU A 89 -17.95 12.28 -6.15
CA LEU A 89 -18.90 12.15 -7.25
C LEU A 89 -20.22 12.86 -6.92
N HIS A 90 -20.66 12.74 -5.67
CA HIS A 90 -21.83 13.43 -5.12
C HIS A 90 -21.48 13.98 -3.72
N PRO A 91 -21.94 15.19 -3.36
CA PRO A 91 -21.82 15.70 -2.00
C PRO A 91 -22.43 14.73 -0.98
N VAL A 92 -21.76 14.57 0.17
CA VAL A 92 -22.26 13.74 1.28
C VAL A 92 -22.86 14.64 2.34
N LEU A 93 -24.12 14.40 2.70
CA LEU A 93 -24.79 15.13 3.77
C LEU A 93 -24.23 14.69 5.13
N LEU A 94 -23.79 15.66 5.93
CA LEU A 94 -23.19 15.44 7.26
C LEU A 94 -24.20 15.75 8.37
N GLU A 95 -25.40 15.18 8.25
CA GLU A 95 -26.48 15.33 9.22
C GLU A 95 -26.80 14.01 9.92
N GLY A 96 -27.33 14.11 11.15
CA GLY A 96 -27.71 12.93 11.94
C GLY A 96 -26.54 12.28 12.67
N PRO A 97 -26.64 10.99 13.01
CA PRO A 97 -25.62 10.28 13.76
C PRO A 97 -24.28 10.18 13.02
N VAL A 98 -23.17 10.38 13.74
CA VAL A 98 -21.82 10.47 13.16
C VAL A 98 -21.38 9.20 12.48
N GLU A 99 -21.68 8.06 13.09
CA GLU A 99 -21.44 6.74 12.52
C GLU A 99 -22.12 6.54 11.16
N SER A 100 -23.28 7.17 10.94
CA SER A 100 -24.05 6.99 9.70
C SER A 100 -23.41 7.77 8.56
N TRP A 101 -23.18 9.08 8.74
CA TRP A 101 -22.58 9.88 7.68
C TRP A 101 -21.10 9.56 7.45
N LEU A 102 -20.35 9.06 8.45
CA LEU A 102 -19.01 8.52 8.23
C LEU A 102 -19.02 7.27 7.35
N GLY A 103 -20.03 6.40 7.53
CA GLY A 103 -20.28 5.27 6.64
C GLY A 103 -20.60 5.70 5.20
N ASP A 104 -21.36 6.79 5.03
CA ASP A 104 -21.65 7.35 3.71
C ASP A 104 -20.41 8.02 3.07
N VAL A 105 -19.56 8.68 3.86
CA VAL A 105 -18.25 9.18 3.41
C VAL A 105 -17.37 8.02 2.94
N GLU A 106 -17.29 6.92 3.69
CA GLU A 106 -16.55 5.72 3.28
C GLU A 106 -17.06 5.15 1.95
N ARG A 107 -18.37 5.00 1.80
CA ARG A 107 -18.98 4.49 0.57
C ARG A 107 -18.71 5.43 -0.61
N THR A 108 -18.87 6.73 -0.39
CA THR A 108 -18.68 7.75 -1.43
C THR A 108 -17.22 7.85 -1.86
N MET A 109 -16.27 7.73 -0.93
CA MET A 109 -14.84 7.63 -1.23
C MET A 109 -14.56 6.49 -2.22
N ARG A 110 -15.04 5.26 -1.91
CA ARG A 110 -14.80 4.08 -2.77
C ARG A 110 -15.42 4.23 -4.15
N VAL A 111 -16.67 4.70 -4.23
CA VAL A 111 -17.37 4.93 -5.51
C VAL A 111 -16.67 6.01 -6.35
N THR A 112 -16.28 7.11 -5.72
CA THR A 112 -15.56 8.21 -6.37
C THR A 112 -14.23 7.74 -6.94
N LEU A 113 -13.44 6.97 -6.18
CA LEU A 113 -12.16 6.44 -6.66
C LEU A 113 -12.32 5.44 -7.81
N ARG A 114 -13.39 4.63 -7.80
CA ARG A 114 -13.70 3.73 -8.91
C ARG A 114 -14.03 4.48 -10.19
N ASP A 115 -14.86 5.52 -10.10
CA ASP A 115 -15.21 6.36 -11.25
C ASP A 115 -13.99 7.15 -11.77
N LEU A 116 -13.19 7.73 -10.87
CA LEU A 116 -11.94 8.40 -11.22
C LEU A 116 -10.97 7.44 -11.92
N LEU A 117 -10.85 6.18 -11.46
CA LEU A 117 -10.00 5.19 -12.12
C LEU A 117 -10.50 4.83 -13.52
N ARG A 118 -11.80 4.66 -13.68
CA ARG A 118 -12.43 4.44 -14.99
C ARG A 118 -12.08 5.56 -15.96
N ASN A 119 -12.31 6.80 -15.54
CA ASN A 119 -12.09 7.99 -16.37
C ASN A 119 -10.60 8.24 -16.65
N CYS A 120 -9.74 8.06 -15.65
CA CYS A 120 -8.29 8.19 -15.78
C CYS A 120 -7.72 7.22 -16.82
N ARG A 121 -8.17 5.96 -16.80
CA ARG A 121 -7.78 4.93 -17.78
C ARG A 121 -8.24 5.27 -19.19
N LEU A 122 -9.45 5.81 -19.35
CA LEU A 122 -9.95 6.25 -20.66
C LEU A 122 -9.16 7.45 -21.18
N ALA A 123 -8.80 8.40 -20.30
CA ALA A 123 -7.94 9.52 -20.64
C ALA A 123 -6.53 9.06 -21.04
N LEU A 124 -5.95 8.08 -20.34
CA LEU A 124 -4.61 7.56 -20.64
C LEU A 124 -4.48 7.08 -22.10
N LYS A 125 -5.51 6.43 -22.64
CA LYS A 125 -5.55 6.00 -24.05
C LYS A 125 -5.43 7.16 -25.04
N LYS A 126 -5.95 8.34 -24.69
CA LYS A 126 -5.85 9.57 -25.48
C LYS A 126 -4.50 10.29 -25.29
N PHE A 127 -3.83 10.07 -24.15
CA PHE A 127 -2.59 10.72 -23.76
C PHE A 127 -1.34 9.83 -23.87
N LEU A 128 -1.36 8.74 -24.65
CA LEU A 128 -0.23 7.81 -24.78
C LEU A 128 1.11 8.51 -25.08
N ASN A 129 1.09 9.58 -25.89
CA ASN A 129 2.28 10.35 -26.25
C ASN A 129 2.58 11.55 -25.33
N LYS A 130 1.68 11.87 -24.38
CA LYS A 130 1.72 13.03 -23.47
C LYS A 130 1.48 12.59 -22.01
N ARG A 131 2.22 11.57 -21.58
CA ARG A 131 2.13 10.96 -20.25
C ARG A 131 2.36 11.98 -19.13
N ASP A 132 3.23 12.95 -19.34
CA ASP A 132 3.54 14.05 -18.41
C ASP A 132 2.31 14.92 -18.10
N LYS A 133 1.49 15.24 -19.10
CA LYS A 133 0.24 15.99 -18.90
C LYS A 133 -0.80 15.14 -18.16
N TRP A 134 -0.93 13.87 -18.54
CA TRP A 134 -1.85 12.95 -17.88
C TRP A 134 -1.53 12.75 -16.39
N VAL A 135 -0.26 12.57 -16.01
CA VAL A 135 0.11 12.45 -14.58
C VAL A 135 -0.28 13.70 -13.78
N LYS A 136 -0.28 14.90 -14.42
CA LYS A 136 -0.61 16.14 -13.74
C LYS A 136 -2.10 16.32 -13.45
N GLU A 137 -2.96 15.81 -14.33
CA GLU A 137 -4.41 16.03 -14.28
C GLU A 137 -5.14 15.10 -13.30
N TRP A 138 -4.54 13.98 -12.92
CA TRP A 138 -5.22 12.92 -12.17
C TRP A 138 -4.62 12.69 -10.77
N ALA A 139 -5.43 12.11 -9.88
CA ALA A 139 -5.00 11.76 -8.53
C ALA A 139 -3.90 10.68 -8.56
N GLY A 140 -2.91 10.76 -7.67
CA GLY A 140 -1.70 9.94 -7.78
C GLY A 140 -1.93 8.44 -7.64
N GLN A 141 -2.73 8.03 -6.65
CA GLN A 141 -3.11 6.63 -6.48
C GLN A 141 -3.77 6.08 -7.77
N VAL A 142 -4.67 6.86 -8.36
CA VAL A 142 -5.42 6.49 -9.56
C VAL A 142 -4.50 6.37 -10.77
N VAL A 143 -3.55 7.31 -10.92
CA VAL A 143 -2.52 7.30 -11.97
C VAL A 143 -1.69 6.02 -11.89
N ILE A 144 -1.23 5.61 -10.71
CA ILE A 144 -0.43 4.40 -10.53
C ILE A 144 -1.22 3.17 -10.97
N THR A 145 -2.43 2.98 -10.45
CA THR A 145 -3.26 1.81 -10.79
C THR A 145 -3.63 1.80 -12.28
N ALA A 146 -3.99 2.95 -12.86
CA ALA A 146 -4.29 3.05 -14.29
C ALA A 146 -3.08 2.70 -15.16
N SER A 147 -1.87 3.09 -14.75
CA SER A 147 -0.64 2.73 -15.47
C SER A 147 -0.36 1.22 -15.39
N GLN A 148 -0.57 0.60 -14.22
CA GLN A 148 -0.42 -0.86 -14.05
C GLN A 148 -1.43 -1.65 -14.89
N ILE A 149 -2.68 -1.18 -15.01
CA ILE A 149 -3.68 -1.78 -15.90
C ILE A 149 -3.22 -1.69 -17.36
N GLN A 150 -2.77 -0.51 -17.79
CA GLN A 150 -2.32 -0.29 -19.16
C GLN A 150 -1.08 -1.15 -19.47
N TRP A 151 -0.11 -1.19 -18.58
CA TRP A 151 1.07 -2.03 -18.71
C TRP A 151 0.71 -3.52 -18.79
N THR A 152 -0.18 -4.01 -17.91
CA THR A 152 -0.65 -5.40 -17.93
C THR A 152 -1.28 -5.75 -19.28
N ALA A 153 -2.11 -4.86 -19.82
CA ALA A 153 -2.74 -5.04 -21.12
C ALA A 153 -1.72 -5.05 -22.28
N ASP A 154 -0.77 -4.11 -22.27
CA ASP A 154 0.26 -3.99 -23.30
C ASP A 154 1.21 -5.19 -23.30
N VAL A 155 1.66 -5.64 -22.13
CA VAL A 155 2.53 -6.82 -21.99
C VAL A 155 1.77 -8.11 -22.36
N THR A 156 0.52 -8.26 -21.94
CA THR A 156 -0.30 -9.42 -22.35
C THR A 156 -0.43 -9.50 -23.87
N LYS A 157 -0.75 -8.37 -24.53
CA LYS A 157 -0.82 -8.31 -26.00
C LYS A 157 0.53 -8.59 -26.65
N CYS A 158 1.62 -8.07 -26.07
CA CYS A 158 2.98 -8.29 -26.53
C CYS A 158 3.36 -9.78 -26.48
N LEU A 159 3.06 -10.46 -25.38
CA LEU A 159 3.33 -11.90 -25.21
C LEU A 159 2.54 -12.75 -26.20
N LEU A 160 1.24 -12.46 -26.40
CA LEU A 160 0.43 -13.15 -27.40
C LEU A 160 1.02 -12.99 -28.81
N THR A 161 1.39 -11.75 -29.19
CA THR A 161 1.98 -11.47 -30.51
C THR A 161 3.36 -12.12 -30.66
N ALA A 162 4.17 -12.13 -29.60
CA ALA A 162 5.49 -12.76 -29.58
C ALA A 162 5.38 -14.28 -29.74
N LYS A 163 4.38 -14.91 -29.12
CA LYS A 163 4.05 -16.33 -29.31
C LYS A 163 3.66 -16.63 -30.75
N GLU A 164 2.69 -15.88 -31.28
CA GLU A 164 2.16 -16.07 -32.64
C GLU A 164 3.23 -15.92 -33.72
N ARG A 165 4.15 -14.96 -33.54
CA ARG A 165 5.22 -14.67 -34.51
C ARG A 165 6.54 -15.39 -34.22
N ALA A 166 6.62 -16.13 -33.12
CA ALA A 166 7.86 -16.68 -32.57
C ALA A 166 9.00 -15.65 -32.46
N ASP A 167 8.68 -14.38 -32.17
CA ASP A 167 9.65 -13.28 -32.14
C ASP A 167 9.70 -12.60 -30.77
N LYS A 168 10.72 -12.97 -29.98
CA LYS A 168 10.98 -12.35 -28.67
C LYS A 168 11.46 -10.91 -28.76
N LYS A 169 11.91 -10.42 -29.93
CA LYS A 169 12.40 -9.03 -30.07
C LYS A 169 11.29 -8.00 -29.84
N ILE A 170 10.02 -8.40 -29.94
CA ILE A 170 8.88 -7.54 -29.61
C ILE A 170 8.94 -7.08 -28.13
N LEU A 171 9.36 -7.96 -27.21
CA LEU A 171 9.58 -7.59 -25.80
C LEU A 171 10.70 -6.56 -25.65
N LYS A 172 11.79 -6.65 -26.45
CA LYS A 172 12.87 -5.65 -26.47
C LYS A 172 12.36 -4.28 -26.95
N VAL A 173 11.47 -4.25 -27.95
CA VAL A 173 10.82 -3.00 -28.41
C VAL A 173 9.93 -2.41 -27.32
N MET A 174 9.14 -3.22 -26.63
CA MET A 174 8.31 -2.75 -25.52
C MET A 174 9.15 -2.20 -24.37
N LYS A 175 10.23 -2.90 -23.99
CA LYS A 175 11.21 -2.39 -23.01
C LYS A 175 11.78 -1.04 -23.42
N LYS A 176 12.17 -0.84 -24.69
CA LYS A 176 12.67 0.46 -25.18
C LYS A 176 11.64 1.58 -25.01
N LYS A 177 10.35 1.31 -25.27
CA LYS A 177 9.26 2.28 -25.02
C LYS A 177 9.15 2.61 -23.53
N GLN A 178 9.22 1.60 -22.67
CA GLN A 178 9.17 1.78 -21.22
C GLN A 178 10.32 2.65 -20.70
N VAL A 179 11.55 2.40 -21.18
CA VAL A 179 12.73 3.22 -20.85
C VAL A 179 12.56 4.67 -21.31
N SER A 180 11.99 4.91 -22.49
CA SER A 180 11.69 6.28 -22.96
C SER A 180 10.71 7.01 -22.05
N ILE A 181 9.70 6.32 -21.52
CA ILE A 181 8.76 6.91 -20.54
C ILE A 181 9.48 7.23 -19.23
N LEU A 182 10.29 6.31 -18.71
CA LEU A 182 11.09 6.52 -17.49
C LEU A 182 12.03 7.72 -17.61
N ASN A 183 12.64 7.94 -18.78
CA ASN A 183 13.50 9.11 -19.04
C ASN A 183 12.73 10.42 -18.88
N LYS A 184 11.53 10.50 -19.45
CA LYS A 184 10.67 11.68 -19.32
C LYS A 184 10.27 11.95 -17.86
N TYR A 185 10.03 10.90 -17.08
CA TYR A 185 9.77 11.06 -15.65
C TYR A 185 11.01 11.52 -14.88
N SER A 186 12.19 10.98 -15.19
CA SER A 186 13.45 11.42 -14.59
C SER A 186 13.74 12.89 -14.89
N GLU A 187 13.54 13.33 -16.14
CA GLU A 187 13.63 14.74 -16.54
C GLU A 187 12.64 15.62 -15.75
N ALA A 188 11.39 15.17 -15.63
CA ALA A 188 10.38 15.89 -14.84
C ALA A 188 10.77 16.00 -13.36
N ILE A 189 11.35 14.95 -12.76
CA ILE A 189 11.83 14.94 -11.37
C ILE A 189 12.95 15.96 -11.16
N ARG A 190 13.88 16.10 -12.11
CA ARG A 190 14.96 17.10 -12.04
C ARG A 190 14.43 18.53 -12.18
N GLY A 191 13.28 18.69 -12.83
CA GLY A 191 12.59 19.98 -12.93
C GLY A 191 12.00 20.46 -11.59
N ASN A 192 11.48 21.68 -11.64
CA ASN A 192 10.75 22.25 -10.51
C ASN A 192 9.32 21.68 -10.46
N LEU A 193 9.02 20.95 -9.38
CA LEU A 193 7.75 20.28 -9.16
C LEU A 193 7.19 20.67 -7.80
N THR A 194 5.87 20.79 -7.72
CA THR A 194 5.18 20.89 -6.42
C THR A 194 5.43 19.63 -5.60
N LYS A 195 5.33 19.74 -4.27
CA LYS A 195 5.52 18.61 -3.35
C LYS A 195 4.66 17.39 -3.73
N ILE A 196 3.37 17.63 -4.01
CA ILE A 196 2.41 16.58 -4.40
C ILE A 196 2.83 15.95 -5.73
N MET A 197 3.15 16.75 -6.74
CA MET A 197 3.56 16.22 -8.06
C MET A 197 4.81 15.36 -7.96
N ARG A 198 5.78 15.76 -7.12
CA ARG A 198 6.99 14.98 -6.87
C ARG A 198 6.64 13.64 -6.23
N LEU A 199 5.81 13.62 -5.19
CA LEU A 199 5.37 12.37 -4.55
C LEU A 199 4.69 11.42 -5.56
N LYS A 200 3.82 11.97 -6.43
CA LYS A 200 3.17 11.22 -7.51
C LYS A 200 4.16 10.57 -8.46
N ILE A 201 5.07 11.37 -9.03
CA ILE A 201 6.01 10.89 -10.05
C ILE A 201 7.00 9.89 -9.44
N VAL A 202 7.51 10.14 -8.23
CA VAL A 202 8.41 9.21 -7.55
C VAL A 202 7.73 7.85 -7.31
N ALA A 203 6.50 7.87 -6.79
CA ALA A 203 5.74 6.65 -6.54
C ALA A 203 5.43 5.88 -7.84
N LEU A 204 5.08 6.59 -8.92
CA LEU A 204 4.85 6.00 -10.23
C LEU A 204 6.14 5.39 -10.80
N VAL A 205 7.24 6.12 -10.74
CA VAL A 205 8.56 5.68 -11.22
C VAL A 205 8.99 4.39 -10.54
N THR A 206 8.84 4.26 -9.21
CA THR A 206 9.18 3.02 -8.49
C THR A 206 8.49 1.79 -9.10
N ILE A 207 7.21 1.91 -9.47
CA ILE A 207 6.43 0.82 -10.08
C ILE A 207 6.85 0.59 -11.54
N GLU A 208 7.07 1.66 -12.31
CA GLU A 208 7.44 1.58 -13.73
C GLU A 208 8.86 1.00 -13.96
N VAL A 209 9.76 1.23 -13.01
CA VAL A 209 11.11 0.63 -12.97
C VAL A 209 11.03 -0.88 -12.80
N HIS A 210 10.23 -1.34 -11.82
CA HIS A 210 9.96 -2.77 -11.64
C HIS A 210 9.31 -3.38 -12.88
N ALA A 211 8.33 -2.71 -13.48
CA ALA A 211 7.68 -3.12 -14.73
C ALA A 211 8.67 -3.31 -15.89
N ARG A 212 9.68 -2.44 -15.98
CA ARG A 212 10.81 -2.54 -16.93
C ARG A 212 11.72 -3.73 -16.63
N ASP A 213 11.98 -4.03 -15.36
CA ASP A 213 12.81 -5.19 -14.97
C ASP A 213 12.11 -6.52 -15.24
N VAL A 214 10.80 -6.58 -15.04
CA VAL A 214 9.98 -7.75 -15.42
C VAL A 214 10.06 -7.98 -16.93
N LEU A 215 9.96 -6.93 -17.76
CA LEU A 215 10.11 -7.05 -19.22
C LEU A 215 11.48 -7.60 -19.62
N GLU A 216 12.55 -7.15 -18.95
CA GLU A 216 13.91 -7.65 -19.16
C GLU A 216 14.01 -9.13 -18.78
N LYS A 217 13.43 -9.52 -17.64
CA LYS A 217 13.40 -10.92 -17.19
C LYS A 217 12.65 -11.80 -18.18
N LEU A 218 11.47 -11.39 -18.63
CA LEU A 218 10.69 -12.11 -19.65
C LEU A 218 11.48 -12.27 -20.95
N TYR A 219 12.12 -11.19 -21.44
CA TYR A 219 12.94 -11.25 -22.64
C TYR A 219 14.13 -12.23 -22.51
N LYS A 220 14.82 -12.22 -21.36
CA LYS A 220 15.94 -13.13 -21.07
C LYS A 220 15.51 -14.58 -20.92
N SER A 221 14.36 -14.84 -20.29
CA SER A 221 13.81 -16.20 -20.13
C SER A 221 13.49 -16.86 -21.47
N GLY A 222 13.20 -16.06 -22.52
CA GLY A 222 12.76 -16.56 -23.82
C GLY A 222 11.34 -17.14 -23.81
N LEU A 223 10.66 -17.16 -22.67
CA LEU A 223 9.29 -17.65 -22.54
C LEU A 223 8.31 -16.58 -23.02
N MET A 224 7.66 -16.86 -24.15
CA MET A 224 6.73 -15.93 -24.82
C MET A 224 5.29 -16.37 -24.61
N ASP A 225 4.91 -16.75 -23.38
CA ASP A 225 3.56 -17.22 -23.08
C ASP A 225 2.93 -16.46 -21.91
N VAL A 226 1.64 -16.16 -22.03
CA VAL A 226 0.81 -15.60 -20.96
C VAL A 226 0.59 -16.63 -19.84
N SER A 227 0.74 -17.92 -20.13
CA SER A 227 0.74 -19.00 -19.13
C SER A 227 2.11 -19.23 -18.46
N SER A 228 3.16 -18.52 -18.87
CA SER A 228 4.48 -18.68 -18.27
C SER A 228 4.46 -18.26 -16.80
N PHE A 229 5.13 -19.02 -15.94
CA PHE A 229 5.19 -18.71 -14.52
C PHE A 229 5.83 -17.33 -14.27
N ASP A 230 6.82 -16.93 -15.08
CA ASP A 230 7.45 -15.61 -14.96
C ASP A 230 6.45 -14.46 -15.15
N TRP A 231 5.42 -14.64 -15.98
CA TRP A 231 4.33 -13.68 -16.11
C TRP A 231 3.24 -13.87 -15.06
N LEU A 232 2.82 -15.12 -14.80
CA LEU A 232 1.78 -15.43 -13.82
C LEU A 232 2.16 -15.01 -12.40
N SER A 233 3.45 -15.08 -12.05
CA SER A 233 3.98 -14.67 -10.73
C SER A 233 3.85 -13.17 -10.45
N GLN A 234 3.68 -12.34 -11.49
CA GLN A 234 3.54 -10.90 -11.34
C GLN A 234 2.15 -10.51 -10.84
N LEU A 235 2.07 -9.43 -10.06
CA LEU A 235 0.80 -8.83 -9.68
C LEU A 235 0.23 -8.04 -10.86
N ARG A 236 -0.81 -8.56 -11.50
CA ARG A 236 -1.34 -8.07 -12.78
C ARG A 236 -2.71 -7.43 -12.58
N PHE A 237 -2.95 -6.31 -13.25
CA PHE A 237 -4.15 -5.49 -13.07
C PHE A 237 -4.99 -5.51 -14.34
N TYR A 238 -6.25 -5.91 -14.22
CA TYR A 238 -7.18 -6.04 -15.32
C TYR A 238 -8.40 -5.16 -15.07
N TRP A 239 -8.81 -4.40 -16.07
CA TRP A 239 -10.13 -3.79 -16.06
C TRP A 239 -11.11 -4.77 -16.72
N GLU A 240 -11.93 -5.44 -15.93
CA GLU A 240 -12.95 -6.36 -16.42
C GLU A 240 -14.14 -5.55 -16.92
N LYS A 241 -14.46 -5.67 -18.21
CA LYS A 241 -15.52 -4.85 -18.83
C LYS A 241 -16.90 -5.21 -18.31
N ASP A 242 -17.14 -6.50 -18.03
CA ASP A 242 -18.46 -6.99 -17.60
C ASP A 242 -18.79 -6.56 -16.16
N LEU A 243 -17.76 -6.50 -15.30
CA LEU A 243 -17.89 -6.00 -13.93
C LEU A 243 -17.75 -4.47 -13.85
N ASP A 244 -17.18 -3.87 -14.90
CA ASP A 244 -16.76 -2.46 -14.98
C ASP A 244 -15.92 -2.02 -13.77
N ASP A 245 -14.99 -2.90 -13.39
CA ASP A 245 -14.19 -2.85 -12.17
C ASP A 245 -12.75 -3.37 -12.40
N CYS A 246 -11.84 -3.07 -11.48
CA CYS A 246 -10.45 -3.49 -11.50
C CYS A 246 -10.27 -4.80 -10.74
N MET A 247 -9.87 -5.84 -11.45
CA MET A 247 -9.50 -7.14 -10.90
C MET A 247 -7.98 -7.34 -10.95
N ILE A 248 -7.41 -7.74 -9.82
CA ILE A 248 -5.99 -8.00 -9.65
C ILE A 248 -5.78 -9.49 -9.60
N ARG A 249 -4.86 -10.00 -10.40
CA ARG A 249 -4.55 -11.43 -10.52
C ARG A 249 -3.07 -11.67 -10.28
N GLN A 250 -2.77 -12.68 -9.48
CA GLN A 250 -1.42 -13.19 -9.26
C GLN A 250 -1.50 -14.70 -9.15
N THR A 251 -0.65 -15.42 -9.87
CA THR A 251 -0.72 -16.88 -10.03
C THR A 251 -2.14 -17.34 -10.39
N ASN A 252 -2.80 -18.08 -9.50
CA ASN A 252 -4.18 -18.57 -9.59
C ASN A 252 -5.18 -17.75 -8.76
N THR A 253 -4.71 -16.68 -8.10
CA THR A 253 -5.51 -15.84 -7.21
C THR A 253 -6.12 -14.67 -7.96
N GLN A 254 -7.28 -14.20 -7.47
CA GLN A 254 -8.00 -13.05 -7.99
C GLN A 254 -8.58 -12.23 -6.84
N PHE A 255 -8.39 -10.91 -6.90
CA PHE A 255 -8.88 -9.94 -5.92
C PHE A 255 -9.54 -8.76 -6.64
N GLN A 256 -10.61 -8.21 -6.07
CA GLN A 256 -11.13 -6.92 -6.50
C GLN A 256 -10.30 -5.80 -5.86
N TYR A 257 -10.04 -4.72 -6.59
CA TYR A 257 -9.38 -3.55 -6.02
C TYR A 257 -10.29 -2.88 -4.97
N GLY A 258 -9.75 -2.56 -3.79
CA GLY A 258 -10.55 -2.15 -2.62
C GLY A 258 -10.97 -0.69 -2.58
N TYR A 259 -10.36 0.17 -3.39
CA TYR A 259 -10.67 1.61 -3.47
C TYR A 259 -10.61 2.37 -2.13
N GLU A 260 -9.78 1.94 -1.17
CA GLU A 260 -9.42 2.79 -0.02
C GLU A 260 -8.59 3.98 -0.51
N TYR A 261 -8.82 5.19 0.03
CA TYR A 261 -8.00 6.34 -0.32
C TYR A 261 -6.68 6.35 0.49
N LEU A 262 -5.58 6.14 -0.21
CA LEU A 262 -4.23 5.98 0.35
C LEU A 262 -3.35 7.22 0.13
N GLY A 263 -3.88 8.23 -0.57
CA GLY A 263 -3.17 9.43 -1.04
C GLY A 263 -1.87 9.11 -1.79
N ASN A 264 -0.90 10.02 -1.72
CA ASN A 264 0.41 9.88 -2.37
C ASN A 264 1.44 9.28 -1.41
N SER A 265 1.01 8.29 -0.62
CA SER A 265 1.89 7.57 0.30
C SER A 265 2.81 6.66 -0.54
N GLY A 266 4.07 7.07 -0.71
CA GLY A 266 5.03 6.46 -1.64
C GLY A 266 5.09 4.92 -1.65
N ARG A 267 5.60 4.38 -2.75
CA ARG A 267 5.70 2.95 -3.01
C ARG A 267 6.97 2.33 -2.47
N LEU A 268 6.88 1.13 -1.91
CA LEU A 268 8.04 0.33 -1.56
C LEU A 268 8.76 -0.11 -2.84
N VAL A 269 10.10 -0.13 -2.81
CA VAL A 269 10.88 -0.67 -3.91
C VAL A 269 10.66 -2.17 -4.00
N ILE A 270 10.21 -2.65 -5.15
CA ILE A 270 9.93 -4.06 -5.38
C ILE A 270 11.21 -4.78 -5.79
N THR A 271 11.62 -5.74 -4.98
CA THR A 271 12.76 -6.64 -5.18
C THR A 271 12.27 -8.08 -5.37
N PRO A 272 13.13 -9.02 -5.85
CA PRO A 272 12.76 -10.43 -5.92
C PRO A 272 12.30 -11.04 -4.58
N LEU A 273 12.79 -10.52 -3.45
CA LEU A 273 12.37 -10.94 -2.12
C LEU A 273 10.93 -10.50 -1.82
N THR A 274 10.60 -9.23 -2.12
CA THR A 274 9.24 -8.70 -1.90
C THR A 274 8.25 -9.31 -2.89
N ASP A 275 8.63 -9.60 -4.13
CA ASP A 275 7.78 -10.32 -5.10
C ASP A 275 7.37 -11.70 -4.57
N ARG A 276 8.34 -12.43 -4.01
CA ARG A 276 8.08 -13.73 -3.39
C ARG A 276 7.17 -13.60 -2.18
N CYS A 277 7.34 -12.54 -1.40
CA CYS A 277 6.45 -12.21 -0.30
C CYS A 277 5.03 -11.95 -0.80
N TYR A 278 4.85 -11.11 -1.83
CA TYR A 278 3.55 -10.82 -2.44
C TYR A 278 2.85 -12.11 -2.87
N MET A 279 3.52 -12.97 -3.66
CA MET A 279 2.96 -14.26 -4.07
C MET A 279 2.53 -15.13 -2.88
N THR A 280 3.33 -15.16 -1.81
CA THR A 280 3.03 -15.99 -0.65
C THR A 280 1.81 -15.47 0.11
N LEU A 281 1.74 -14.14 0.29
CA LEU A 281 0.65 -13.46 0.99
C LEU A 281 -0.66 -13.52 0.21
N THR A 282 -0.64 -13.24 -1.10
CA THR A 282 -1.84 -13.36 -1.95
C THR A 282 -2.35 -14.79 -2.00
N THR A 283 -1.45 -15.78 -2.11
CA THR A 283 -1.87 -17.18 -2.01
C THR A 283 -2.42 -17.54 -0.63
N ALA A 284 -1.88 -16.98 0.46
CA ALA A 284 -2.39 -17.22 1.80
C ALA A 284 -3.85 -16.73 1.94
N LEU A 285 -4.13 -15.51 1.44
CA LEU A 285 -5.49 -14.96 1.42
C LEU A 285 -6.45 -15.81 0.59
N HIS A 286 -6.00 -16.27 -0.59
CA HIS A 286 -6.80 -17.14 -1.44
C HIS A 286 -7.13 -18.49 -0.77
N LEU A 287 -6.26 -18.97 0.11
CA LEU A 287 -6.47 -20.19 0.90
C LEU A 287 -7.17 -19.93 2.24
N HIS A 288 -7.70 -18.71 2.45
CA HIS A 288 -8.34 -18.29 3.71
C HIS A 288 -7.43 -18.51 4.94
N ARG A 289 -6.13 -18.23 4.78
CA ARG A 289 -5.11 -18.31 5.83
C ARG A 289 -4.47 -16.96 6.07
N GLY A 290 -3.88 -16.79 7.25
CA GLY A 290 -3.05 -15.62 7.54
C GLY A 290 -1.68 -15.70 6.86
N GLY A 291 -1.00 -14.55 6.73
CA GLY A 291 0.38 -14.49 6.25
C GLY A 291 1.39 -14.22 7.37
N SER A 292 2.54 -14.90 7.37
CA SER A 292 3.59 -14.69 8.37
C SER A 292 4.96 -14.40 7.75
N PRO A 293 5.27 -13.12 7.46
CA PRO A 293 6.63 -12.72 7.15
C PRO A 293 7.54 -12.81 8.37
N LYS A 294 8.64 -13.57 8.24
CA LYS A 294 9.60 -13.86 9.30
C LYS A 294 10.99 -13.42 8.90
N GLY A 295 11.75 -12.84 9.82
CA GLY A 295 13.15 -12.49 9.58
C GLY A 295 13.64 -11.37 10.49
N PRO A 296 14.92 -11.00 10.37
CA PRO A 296 15.54 -9.97 11.20
C PRO A 296 14.81 -8.62 11.17
N ALA A 297 15.03 -7.79 12.19
CA ALA A 297 14.53 -6.41 12.18
C ALA A 297 15.10 -5.63 10.98
N GLY A 298 14.32 -4.71 10.42
CA GLY A 298 14.79 -3.86 9.32
C GLY A 298 14.79 -4.50 7.93
N THR A 299 14.25 -5.71 7.75
CA THR A 299 14.16 -6.39 6.44
C THR A 299 12.90 -6.05 5.64
N GLY A 300 12.11 -5.06 6.08
CA GLY A 300 10.95 -4.55 5.35
C GLY A 300 9.68 -5.39 5.48
N LYS A 301 9.53 -6.20 6.54
CA LYS A 301 8.40 -7.14 6.72
C LYS A 301 7.05 -6.42 6.74
N THR A 302 6.89 -5.46 7.64
CA THR A 302 5.68 -4.67 7.84
C THR A 302 5.41 -3.78 6.63
N GLU A 303 6.47 -3.19 6.07
CA GLU A 303 6.39 -2.35 4.87
C GLU A 303 5.93 -3.13 3.64
N THR A 304 6.33 -4.40 3.51
CA THR A 304 5.91 -5.27 2.40
C THR A 304 4.41 -5.60 2.50
N VAL A 305 3.90 -5.93 3.69
CA VAL A 305 2.46 -6.15 3.89
C VAL A 305 1.68 -4.87 3.59
N LYS A 306 2.17 -3.72 4.07
CA LYS A 306 1.54 -2.42 3.82
C LYS A 306 1.53 -2.07 2.33
N ASP A 307 2.64 -2.26 1.61
CA ASP A 307 2.69 -1.93 0.17
C ASP A 307 1.85 -2.89 -0.68
N LEU A 308 1.71 -4.17 -0.29
CA LEU A 308 0.77 -5.09 -0.92
C LEU A 308 -0.68 -4.61 -0.73
N GLY A 309 -1.06 -4.22 0.49
CA GLY A 309 -2.38 -3.65 0.74
C GLY A 309 -2.62 -2.39 -0.07
N LYS A 310 -1.62 -1.52 -0.22
CA LYS A 310 -1.70 -0.36 -1.13
C LYS A 310 -1.88 -0.77 -2.59
N ALA A 311 -1.23 -1.85 -3.04
CA ALA A 311 -1.37 -2.39 -4.38
C ALA A 311 -2.78 -2.93 -4.64
N LEU A 312 -3.42 -3.48 -3.61
CA LEU A 312 -4.81 -3.96 -3.67
C LEU A 312 -5.85 -2.89 -3.32
N GLY A 313 -5.43 -1.69 -2.89
CA GLY A 313 -6.34 -0.61 -2.49
C GLY A 313 -7.09 -0.93 -1.19
N ILE A 314 -6.46 -1.68 -0.29
CA ILE A 314 -7.04 -2.13 0.98
C ILE A 314 -6.51 -1.29 2.14
N TYR A 315 -7.39 -1.03 3.12
CA TYR A 315 -7.01 -0.39 4.37
C TYR A 315 -6.19 -1.35 5.23
N VAL A 316 -4.91 -1.02 5.47
CA VAL A 316 -4.00 -1.84 6.31
C VAL A 316 -3.72 -1.12 7.61
N ILE A 317 -4.07 -1.78 8.71
CA ILE A 317 -3.84 -1.31 10.07
C ILE A 317 -2.64 -2.06 10.63
N VAL A 318 -1.61 -1.31 11.03
CA VAL A 318 -0.42 -1.87 11.65
C VAL A 318 -0.54 -1.71 13.16
N VAL A 319 -0.51 -2.82 13.88
CA VAL A 319 -0.56 -2.86 15.35
C VAL A 319 0.80 -3.32 15.83
N ASN A 320 1.50 -2.50 16.61
CA ASN A 320 2.74 -2.92 17.24
C ASN A 320 2.41 -3.70 18.52
N CYS A 321 2.82 -4.97 18.59
CA CYS A 321 2.51 -5.81 19.72
C CYS A 321 3.46 -5.58 20.91
N SER A 322 2.88 -5.57 22.10
CA SER A 322 3.60 -5.45 23.36
C SER A 322 3.02 -6.41 24.40
N GLU A 323 3.74 -6.61 25.50
CA GLU A 323 3.32 -7.49 26.60
C GLU A 323 2.02 -7.03 27.28
N GLY A 324 1.67 -5.73 27.15
CA GLY A 324 0.46 -5.14 27.73
C GLY A 324 -0.81 -5.29 26.90
N LEU A 325 -0.76 -5.94 25.72
CA LEU A 325 -1.95 -6.18 24.91
C LEU A 325 -2.82 -7.28 25.53
N ASP A 326 -4.11 -6.98 25.72
CA ASP A 326 -5.10 -7.92 26.24
C ASP A 326 -5.91 -8.60 25.11
N TYR A 327 -6.47 -9.77 25.41
CA TYR A 327 -7.27 -10.53 24.44
C TYR A 327 -8.57 -9.80 24.05
N LYS A 328 -9.10 -8.92 24.92
CA LYS A 328 -10.33 -8.16 24.68
C LYS A 328 -10.11 -7.07 23.63
N SER A 329 -9.01 -6.30 23.72
CA SER A 329 -8.68 -5.30 22.70
C SER A 329 -8.34 -5.97 21.38
N MET A 330 -7.66 -7.11 21.41
CA MET A 330 -7.42 -7.92 20.20
C MET A 330 -8.74 -8.40 19.58
N GLY A 331 -9.67 -8.93 20.38
CA GLY A 331 -11.01 -9.32 19.93
C GLY A 331 -11.78 -8.16 19.30
N ARG A 332 -11.75 -6.97 19.89
CA ARG A 332 -12.34 -5.76 19.30
C ARG A 332 -11.69 -5.40 17.97
N MET A 333 -10.35 -5.41 17.88
CA MET A 333 -9.63 -5.13 16.64
C MET A 333 -9.99 -6.15 15.55
N TYR A 334 -10.03 -7.43 15.88
CA TYR A 334 -10.44 -8.49 14.94
C TYR A 334 -11.90 -8.35 14.49
N SER A 335 -12.80 -7.94 15.37
CA SER A 335 -14.20 -7.62 15.02
C SER A 335 -14.26 -6.47 14.01
N GLY A 336 -13.44 -5.44 14.20
CA GLY A 336 -13.30 -4.33 13.26
C GLY A 336 -12.74 -4.76 11.91
N LEU A 337 -11.69 -5.59 11.90
CA LEU A 337 -11.07 -6.10 10.68
C LEU A 337 -12.06 -6.94 9.85
N ALA A 338 -12.76 -7.87 10.51
CA ALA A 338 -13.75 -8.74 9.87
C ALA A 338 -14.92 -7.96 9.25
N GLN A 339 -15.46 -6.98 9.96
CA GLN A 339 -16.59 -6.18 9.50
C GLN A 339 -16.20 -5.10 8.47
N THR A 340 -14.98 -4.56 8.54
CA THR A 340 -14.49 -3.58 7.56
C THR A 340 -13.98 -4.24 6.28
N GLY A 341 -13.48 -5.48 6.38
CA GLY A 341 -12.69 -6.11 5.33
C GLY A 341 -11.28 -5.54 5.20
N ALA A 342 -10.78 -4.92 6.27
CA ALA A 342 -9.44 -4.35 6.36
C ALA A 342 -8.40 -5.43 6.67
N TRP A 343 -7.13 -5.07 6.55
CA TRP A 343 -6.02 -5.96 6.90
C TRP A 343 -5.38 -5.54 8.22
N GLY A 344 -5.17 -6.51 9.10
CA GLY A 344 -4.37 -6.32 10.31
C GLY A 344 -2.95 -6.84 10.11
N CYS A 345 -1.95 -5.99 10.29
CA CYS A 345 -0.55 -6.38 10.36
C CYS A 345 -0.06 -6.23 11.80
N PHE A 346 0.03 -7.33 12.52
CA PHE A 346 0.47 -7.36 13.91
C PHE A 346 1.99 -7.54 13.97
N ASP A 347 2.68 -6.44 14.28
CA ASP A 347 4.13 -6.38 14.32
C ASP A 347 4.69 -6.85 15.66
N GLU A 348 5.85 -7.50 15.62
CA GLU A 348 6.48 -8.13 16.77
C GLU A 348 5.51 -9.04 17.58
N PHE A 349 4.70 -9.83 16.86
CA PHE A 349 3.62 -10.65 17.44
C PHE A 349 4.09 -11.60 18.56
N ASN A 350 5.37 -11.96 18.55
CA ASN A 350 6.02 -12.76 19.59
C ASN A 350 6.22 -12.04 20.93
N ARG A 351 5.88 -10.74 21.03
CA ARG A 351 5.89 -9.95 22.29
C ARG A 351 4.60 -10.08 23.10
N ILE A 352 3.57 -10.74 22.57
CA ILE A 352 2.33 -10.99 23.30
C ILE A 352 2.58 -12.11 24.32
N ASN A 353 2.04 -11.95 25.54
CA ASN A 353 2.10 -12.99 26.56
C ASN A 353 1.47 -14.30 26.05
N VAL A 354 2.14 -15.43 26.31
CA VAL A 354 1.74 -16.78 25.89
C VAL A 354 0.30 -17.14 26.33
N GLU A 355 -0.12 -16.66 27.50
CA GLU A 355 -1.49 -16.88 28.01
C GLU A 355 -2.54 -16.22 27.12
N VAL A 356 -2.31 -14.97 26.73
CA VAL A 356 -3.17 -14.19 25.82
C VAL A 356 -3.15 -14.77 24.41
N LEU A 357 -1.98 -15.25 23.99
CA LEU A 357 -1.75 -15.79 22.65
C LEU A 357 -2.64 -16.98 22.32
N SER A 358 -2.97 -17.81 23.31
CA SER A 358 -3.85 -18.97 23.14
C SER A 358 -5.29 -18.56 22.81
N VAL A 359 -5.81 -17.54 23.52
CA VAL A 359 -7.15 -16.98 23.24
C VAL A 359 -7.18 -16.26 21.89
N VAL A 360 -6.13 -15.47 21.60
CA VAL A 360 -5.96 -14.79 20.31
C VAL A 360 -5.91 -15.78 19.14
N ALA A 361 -5.25 -16.93 19.32
CA ALA A 361 -5.22 -17.98 18.30
C ALA A 361 -6.62 -18.50 17.98
N GLN A 362 -7.47 -18.71 18.99
CA GLN A 362 -8.85 -19.13 18.80
C GLN A 362 -9.70 -18.05 18.10
N GLN A 363 -9.50 -16.78 18.45
CA GLN A 363 -10.15 -15.65 17.78
C GLN A 363 -9.81 -15.61 16.28
N ILE A 364 -8.52 -15.71 15.94
CA ILE A 364 -8.06 -15.75 14.55
C ILE A 364 -8.65 -16.96 13.83
N LEU A 365 -8.62 -18.14 14.45
CA LEU A 365 -9.14 -19.37 13.87
C LEU A 365 -10.63 -19.26 13.54
N SER A 366 -11.42 -18.62 14.40
CA SER A 366 -12.86 -18.41 14.19
C SER A 366 -13.11 -17.60 12.92
N ILE A 367 -12.34 -16.52 12.70
CA ILE A 367 -12.46 -15.66 11.51
C ILE A 367 -12.03 -16.42 10.26
N LEU A 368 -10.87 -17.07 10.28
CA LEU A 368 -10.35 -17.82 9.13
C LEU A 368 -11.27 -18.98 8.75
N SER A 369 -11.87 -19.66 9.73
CA SER A 369 -12.84 -20.73 9.50
C SER A 369 -14.14 -20.20 8.87
N ALA A 370 -14.63 -19.05 9.33
CA ALA A 370 -15.81 -18.40 8.75
C ALA A 370 -15.56 -17.95 7.29
N LEU A 371 -14.36 -17.44 7.00
CA LEU A 371 -13.92 -17.11 5.63
C LEU A 371 -13.86 -18.36 4.75
N ALA A 372 -13.25 -19.45 5.25
CA ALA A 372 -13.15 -20.71 4.52
C ALA A 372 -14.52 -21.37 4.26
N ALA A 373 -15.48 -21.17 5.16
CA ALA A 373 -16.85 -21.62 5.00
C ALA A 373 -17.70 -20.72 4.09
N GLY A 374 -17.15 -19.60 3.59
CA GLY A 374 -17.87 -18.67 2.72
C GLY A 374 -19.03 -17.96 3.42
N LEU A 375 -18.93 -17.72 4.73
CA LEU A 375 -19.97 -17.03 5.49
C LEU A 375 -19.94 -15.52 5.21
N THR A 376 -21.10 -14.88 5.29
CA THR A 376 -21.25 -13.40 5.24
C THR A 376 -21.53 -12.80 6.61
N ARG A 377 -21.92 -13.64 7.58
CA ARG A 377 -22.11 -13.33 8.99
C ARG A 377 -21.69 -14.51 9.85
N PHE A 378 -21.17 -14.24 11.03
CA PHE A 378 -20.78 -15.29 11.99
C PHE A 378 -20.79 -14.76 13.42
N TYR A 379 -20.83 -15.66 14.39
CA TYR A 379 -20.77 -15.32 15.80
C TYR A 379 -19.32 -15.16 16.25
N PHE A 380 -18.98 -14.02 16.85
CA PHE A 380 -17.64 -13.68 17.29
C PHE A 380 -17.70 -12.81 18.56
N GLU A 381 -16.91 -13.16 19.57
CA GLU A 381 -16.81 -12.42 20.85
C GLU A 381 -18.18 -12.09 21.50
N GLY A 382 -19.19 -12.95 21.31
CA GLY A 382 -20.52 -12.75 21.89
C GLY A 382 -21.55 -12.06 21.00
N PHE A 383 -21.19 -11.67 19.78
CA PHE A 383 -22.06 -10.95 18.86
C PHE A 383 -22.12 -11.62 17.49
N GLU A 384 -23.25 -11.53 16.80
CA GLU A 384 -23.33 -11.85 15.37
C GLU A 384 -22.83 -10.65 14.57
N ILE A 385 -21.71 -10.82 13.84
CA ILE A 385 -21.07 -9.75 13.08
C ILE A 385 -21.04 -10.05 11.59
N ASN A 386 -21.02 -9.00 10.78
CA ASN A 386 -20.80 -9.11 9.33
C ASN A 386 -19.35 -9.52 9.04
N LEU A 387 -19.15 -10.29 7.96
CA LEU A 387 -17.85 -10.72 7.50
C LEU A 387 -17.63 -10.27 6.05
N VAL A 388 -16.65 -9.38 5.85
CA VAL A 388 -16.21 -8.94 4.53
C VAL A 388 -15.01 -9.78 4.10
N TRP A 389 -15.13 -10.42 2.93
CA TRP A 389 -14.20 -11.46 2.49
C TRP A 389 -12.78 -10.97 2.18
N SER A 390 -12.59 -9.65 2.04
CA SER A 390 -11.26 -9.04 1.89
C SER A 390 -10.46 -8.99 3.19
N CYS A 391 -11.05 -9.36 4.33
CA CYS A 391 -10.38 -9.39 5.64
C CYS A 391 -9.11 -10.25 5.58
N GLY A 392 -8.00 -9.69 6.04
CA GLY A 392 -6.69 -10.34 6.05
C GLY A 392 -5.97 -10.16 7.38
N ILE A 393 -5.34 -11.22 7.88
CA ILE A 393 -4.57 -11.18 9.13
C ILE A 393 -3.13 -11.56 8.81
N PHE A 394 -2.22 -10.67 9.17
CA PHE A 394 -0.78 -10.81 8.95
C PHE A 394 -0.04 -10.62 10.26
N ILE A 395 0.98 -11.43 10.47
CA ILE A 395 1.82 -11.37 11.66
C ILE A 395 3.28 -11.28 11.26
N THR A 396 4.01 -10.30 11.78
CA THR A 396 5.45 -10.16 11.57
C THR A 396 6.17 -10.45 12.87
N MET A 397 7.29 -11.18 12.77
CA MET A 397 8.00 -11.66 13.96
C MET A 397 9.45 -12.02 13.66
N ASN A 398 10.14 -12.29 14.76
CA ASN A 398 11.44 -12.92 14.83
C ASN A 398 11.33 -14.12 15.80
N PRO A 399 12.01 -15.27 15.59
CA PRO A 399 11.84 -16.29 14.56
C PRO A 399 10.71 -17.32 14.80
N GLU A 400 10.17 -17.48 16.01
CA GLU A 400 9.30 -18.63 16.32
C GLU A 400 7.86 -18.28 16.75
N LEU A 401 6.92 -19.10 16.27
CA LEU A 401 5.51 -19.11 16.69
C LEU A 401 5.23 -20.40 17.46
N PRO A 402 4.23 -20.41 18.34
CA PRO A 402 3.62 -21.65 18.80
C PRO A 402 3.00 -22.48 17.65
N ASP A 403 2.96 -23.80 17.80
CA ASP A 403 2.55 -24.72 16.72
C ASP A 403 1.09 -24.57 16.29
N ASN A 404 0.19 -24.25 17.21
CA ASN A 404 -1.22 -23.97 16.92
C ASN A 404 -1.37 -22.83 15.89
N LEU A 405 -0.57 -21.76 16.03
CA LEU A 405 -0.52 -20.63 15.12
C LEU A 405 0.18 -20.96 13.81
N LYS A 406 1.24 -21.80 13.81
CA LYS A 406 1.92 -22.19 12.57
C LYS A 406 0.97 -22.78 11.54
N SER A 407 -0.06 -23.52 11.97
CA SER A 407 -1.03 -24.12 11.06
C SER A 407 -1.91 -23.09 10.35
N MET A 408 -2.24 -21.97 11.00
CA MET A 408 -3.15 -20.94 10.48
C MET A 408 -2.46 -19.95 9.54
N PHE A 409 -1.13 -19.85 9.61
CA PHE A 409 -0.36 -18.85 8.90
C PHE A 409 0.60 -19.47 7.88
N ARG A 410 0.71 -18.85 6.70
CA ARG A 410 1.69 -19.23 5.70
C ARG A 410 3.00 -18.47 5.91
N PRO A 411 4.12 -19.14 6.24
CA PRO A 411 5.38 -18.47 6.53
C PRO A 411 6.10 -18.02 5.26
N ILE A 412 6.79 -16.88 5.33
CA ILE A 412 7.75 -16.42 4.32
C ILE A 412 8.99 -15.83 4.97
N ALA A 413 10.17 -16.30 4.59
CA ALA A 413 11.43 -15.79 5.12
C ALA A 413 11.90 -14.52 4.37
N MET A 414 12.10 -13.45 5.11
CA MET A 414 12.62 -12.15 4.67
C MET A 414 13.98 -11.89 5.33
N VAL A 415 15.03 -12.52 4.78
CA VAL A 415 16.35 -12.59 5.42
C VAL A 415 17.25 -11.40 5.06
N VAL A 416 17.62 -11.22 3.79
CA VAL A 416 18.50 -10.12 3.36
C VAL A 416 17.89 -9.42 2.16
N PRO A 417 17.53 -8.12 2.28
CA PRO A 417 17.08 -7.33 1.14
C PRO A 417 18.25 -6.96 0.22
N ASP A 418 17.98 -6.78 -1.07
CA ASP A 418 18.97 -6.28 -2.03
C ASP A 418 19.11 -4.76 -1.89
N SER A 419 20.00 -4.33 -0.99
CA SER A 419 20.26 -2.92 -0.72
C SER A 419 20.81 -2.16 -1.93
N THR A 420 21.48 -2.84 -2.87
CA THR A 420 22.03 -2.18 -4.07
C THR A 420 20.90 -1.80 -5.02
N LEU A 421 19.99 -2.74 -5.30
CA LEU A 421 18.80 -2.47 -6.12
C LEU A 421 17.92 -1.40 -5.48
N ILE A 422 17.73 -1.47 -4.16
CA ILE A 422 16.96 -0.47 -3.42
C ILE A 422 17.59 0.92 -3.56
N ALA A 423 18.90 1.02 -3.40
CA ALA A 423 19.62 2.28 -3.51
C ALA A 423 19.51 2.88 -4.92
N GLU A 424 19.70 2.05 -5.96
CA GLU A 424 19.60 2.45 -7.36
C GLU A 424 18.23 3.09 -7.67
N ILE A 425 17.14 2.44 -7.24
CA ILE A 425 15.78 2.88 -7.53
C ILE A 425 15.43 4.16 -6.76
N ILE A 426 15.89 4.28 -5.51
CA ILE A 426 15.70 5.51 -4.72
C ILE A 426 16.46 6.66 -5.37
N LEU A 427 17.73 6.47 -5.73
CA LEU A 427 18.54 7.49 -6.41
C LEU A 427 17.90 7.93 -7.74
N PHE A 428 17.37 6.98 -8.52
CA PHE A 428 16.64 7.30 -9.74
C PHE A 428 15.40 8.16 -9.47
N GLY A 429 14.62 7.81 -8.44
CA GLY A 429 13.47 8.61 -7.98
C GLY A 429 13.84 9.98 -7.42
N GLU A 430 15.07 10.16 -6.95
CA GLU A 430 15.58 11.45 -6.48
C GLU A 430 16.17 12.32 -7.61
N GLY A 431 16.25 11.80 -8.83
CA GLY A 431 16.72 12.51 -10.02
C GLY A 431 18.20 12.33 -10.34
N PHE A 432 18.88 11.39 -9.68
CA PHE A 432 20.22 10.94 -10.10
C PHE A 432 20.11 10.24 -11.46
N GLY A 433 21.14 10.40 -12.27
CA GLY A 433 21.06 10.10 -13.69
C GLY A 433 22.33 9.56 -14.31
N ASN A 434 23.47 9.67 -13.62
CA ASN A 434 24.83 9.65 -14.15
C ASN A 434 24.93 9.15 -15.60
N CYS A 435 24.60 10.06 -16.53
CA CYS A 435 24.79 9.87 -17.95
C CYS A 435 26.14 10.49 -18.26
N LYS A 436 27.17 9.66 -18.44
CA LYS A 436 28.21 10.04 -19.40
C LYS A 436 27.49 10.14 -20.75
N ARG A 437 27.27 11.36 -21.24
CA ARG A 437 26.62 11.63 -22.54
C ARG A 437 27.39 11.04 -23.73
N ASP A 438 28.65 10.66 -23.53
CA ASP A 438 29.59 10.37 -24.61
C ASP A 438 29.66 8.90 -25.06
N LEU A 439 28.80 8.01 -24.54
CA LEU A 439 28.76 6.59 -24.91
C LEU A 439 27.32 6.17 -25.28
N TRP A 440 26.83 6.74 -26.37
CA TRP A 440 25.51 6.42 -26.94
C TRP A 440 25.63 5.27 -27.95
N GLU A 441 25.87 4.03 -27.49
CA GLU A 441 25.84 2.86 -28.39
C GLU A 441 24.72 1.83 -28.11
N MET A 442 23.93 1.68 -29.18
CA MET A 442 23.02 0.65 -29.70
C MET A 442 22.04 -0.19 -28.85
N ASP A 443 22.17 -0.37 -27.53
CA ASP A 443 21.37 -1.43 -26.87
C ASP A 443 20.35 -1.04 -25.79
N GLY A 444 20.23 0.23 -25.42
CA GLY A 444 19.18 0.67 -24.48
C GLY A 444 19.29 0.08 -23.06
N SER A 445 20.43 -0.54 -22.75
CA SER A 445 20.81 -1.07 -21.42
C SER A 445 21.60 -0.06 -20.58
N PHE A 446 21.96 1.09 -21.16
CA PHE A 446 22.90 2.05 -20.57
C PHE A 446 22.33 2.99 -19.50
N LEU A 447 21.00 3.14 -19.42
CA LEU A 447 20.38 4.08 -18.48
C LEU A 447 20.63 3.74 -17.00
N CYS A 448 20.95 2.47 -16.71
CA CYS A 448 21.23 1.98 -15.35
C CYS A 448 22.70 1.98 -14.96
N PHE A 449 23.65 1.99 -15.90
CA PHE A 449 25.03 1.63 -15.55
C PHE A 449 25.67 2.65 -14.60
N GLY A 450 25.43 3.95 -14.81
CA GLY A 450 25.95 5.01 -13.93
C GLY A 450 25.36 5.00 -12.53
N LEU A 451 24.04 4.80 -12.38
CA LEU A 451 23.41 4.67 -11.07
C LEU A 451 23.76 3.37 -10.37
N GLN A 452 23.92 2.27 -11.11
CA GLN A 452 24.30 0.98 -10.56
C GLN A 452 25.72 1.03 -9.95
N VAL A 453 26.63 1.78 -10.58
CA VAL A 453 27.97 2.04 -10.01
C VAL A 453 27.85 2.82 -8.70
N LEU A 454 27.03 3.87 -8.69
CA LEU A 454 26.83 4.71 -7.51
C LEU A 454 26.21 3.92 -6.34
N ALA A 455 25.10 3.23 -6.59
CA ALA A 455 24.44 2.36 -5.63
C ALA A 455 25.39 1.27 -5.09
N LYS A 456 26.23 0.69 -5.96
CA LYS A 456 27.24 -0.30 -5.55
C LYS A 456 28.33 0.32 -4.70
N LYS A 457 28.79 1.54 -4.99
CA LYS A 457 29.75 2.28 -4.15
C LYS A 457 29.17 2.53 -2.76
N VAL A 458 27.94 3.06 -2.66
CA VAL A 458 27.27 3.31 -1.38
C VAL A 458 27.09 2.02 -0.58
N TYR A 459 26.60 0.95 -1.22
CA TYR A 459 26.46 -0.35 -0.57
C TYR A 459 27.79 -0.90 -0.06
N THR A 460 28.84 -0.82 -0.88
CA THR A 460 30.19 -1.29 -0.50
C THR A 460 30.71 -0.49 0.70
N LEU A 461 30.52 0.83 0.71
CA LEU A 461 30.89 1.69 1.83
C LEU A 461 30.17 1.27 3.12
N TYR A 462 28.85 1.08 3.09
CA TYR A 462 28.08 0.63 4.26
C TYR A 462 28.53 -0.76 4.73
N SER A 463 28.75 -1.69 3.81
CA SER A 463 29.22 -3.04 4.12
C SER A 463 30.62 -3.02 4.76
N LEU A 464 31.54 -2.19 4.25
CA LEU A 464 32.87 -2.03 4.80
C LEU A 464 32.82 -1.32 6.17
N ALA A 465 31.98 -0.30 6.33
CA ALA A 465 31.79 0.40 7.59
C ALA A 465 31.34 -0.56 8.71
N VAL A 466 30.39 -1.45 8.42
CA VAL A 466 29.96 -2.51 9.37
C VAL A 466 31.10 -3.47 9.73
N GLN A 467 31.98 -3.78 8.78
CA GLN A 467 33.06 -4.76 8.97
C GLN A 467 34.31 -4.18 9.63
N GLN A 468 34.63 -2.92 9.36
CA GLN A 468 35.92 -2.30 9.70
C GLN A 468 35.84 -1.29 10.85
N LEU A 469 34.68 -0.66 11.09
CA LEU A 469 34.55 0.29 12.20
C LEU A 469 34.40 -0.45 13.53
N SER A 470 34.70 0.26 14.61
CA SER A 470 34.45 -0.24 15.97
C SER A 470 32.96 -0.53 16.15
N ARG A 471 32.64 -1.60 16.88
CA ARG A 471 31.26 -1.90 17.26
C ARG A 471 30.85 -0.91 18.35
N GLN A 472 29.95 0.01 18.01
CA GLN A 472 29.39 1.00 18.92
C GLN A 472 27.87 1.04 18.75
N ASP A 473 27.11 1.13 19.84
CA ASP A 473 25.64 1.07 19.79
C ASP A 473 25.00 2.24 19.02
N HIS A 474 25.72 3.36 18.89
CA HIS A 474 25.25 4.54 18.16
C HIS A 474 25.55 4.50 16.66
N TYR A 475 26.20 3.44 16.15
CA TYR A 475 26.39 3.22 14.71
C TYR A 475 25.22 2.43 14.13
N ASP A 476 24.50 3.04 13.19
CA ASP A 476 23.43 2.38 12.43
C ASP A 476 23.72 2.44 10.92
N PHE A 477 24.11 1.28 10.39
CA PHE A 477 24.30 1.05 8.95
C PHE A 477 23.18 0.19 8.35
N GLY A 478 22.02 0.15 9.01
CA GLY A 478 20.85 -0.57 8.55
C GLY A 478 20.19 0.07 7.32
N LEU A 479 19.26 -0.67 6.71
CA LEU A 479 18.54 -0.22 5.51
C LEU A 479 17.78 1.10 5.72
N ARG A 480 17.29 1.35 6.95
CA ARG A 480 16.60 2.59 7.30
C ARG A 480 17.54 3.82 7.25
N ALA A 481 18.75 3.68 7.75
CA ALA A 481 19.77 4.73 7.66
C ALA A 481 20.15 4.99 6.20
N LEU A 482 20.40 3.91 5.43
CA LEU A 482 20.72 4.00 4.00
C LEU A 482 19.64 4.75 3.21
N THR A 483 18.37 4.34 3.33
CA THR A 483 17.27 4.99 2.61
C THR A 483 17.08 6.47 3.00
N SER A 484 17.40 6.82 4.25
CA SER A 484 17.35 8.21 4.73
C SER A 484 18.47 9.06 4.12
N LEU A 485 19.69 8.51 4.04
CA LEU A 485 20.83 9.14 3.38
C LEU A 485 20.54 9.44 1.91
N LEU A 486 20.05 8.46 1.15
CA LEU A 486 19.80 8.62 -0.29
C LEU A 486 18.74 9.69 -0.58
N ARG A 487 17.68 9.76 0.22
CA ARG A 487 16.66 10.82 0.13
C ARG A 487 17.25 12.21 0.45
N TYR A 488 18.18 12.26 1.40
CA TYR A 488 18.89 13.50 1.73
C TYR A 488 19.82 13.94 0.59
N ALA A 489 20.57 13.01 -0.01
CA ALA A 489 21.38 13.25 -1.20
C ALA A 489 20.53 13.81 -2.35
N GLY A 490 19.33 13.24 -2.57
CA GLY A 490 18.35 13.79 -3.52
C GLY A 490 17.95 15.23 -3.26
N LYS A 491 17.75 15.60 -1.98
CA LYS A 491 17.47 17.00 -1.60
C LYS A 491 18.65 17.91 -1.90
N LYS A 492 19.88 17.47 -1.62
CA LYS A 492 21.11 18.23 -1.91
C LYS A 492 21.33 18.42 -3.41
N ARG A 493 21.13 17.36 -4.20
CA ARG A 493 21.23 17.41 -5.66
C ARG A 493 20.31 18.45 -6.28
N ARG A 494 19.11 18.64 -5.73
CA ARG A 494 18.17 19.69 -6.19
C ARG A 494 18.60 21.11 -5.82
N LEU A 495 19.27 21.28 -4.69
CA LEU A 495 19.81 22.58 -4.28
C LEU A 495 21.07 22.94 -5.06
N GLN A 496 21.80 21.94 -5.56
CA GLN A 496 23.07 22.09 -6.26
C GLN A 496 23.04 21.28 -7.58
N PRO A 497 22.27 21.73 -8.58
CA PRO A 497 22.11 21.00 -9.84
C PRO A 497 23.39 20.97 -10.70
N ASP A 498 24.34 21.89 -10.44
CA ASP A 498 25.60 22.01 -11.19
C ASP A 498 26.67 21.00 -10.74
N LEU A 499 26.49 20.39 -9.56
CA LEU A 499 27.41 19.36 -9.06
C LEU A 499 27.15 18.02 -9.78
N SER A 500 28.23 17.29 -10.03
CA SER A 500 28.11 15.94 -10.59
C SER A 500 27.45 14.98 -9.60
N ASP A 501 26.84 13.90 -10.11
CA ASP A 501 26.21 12.87 -9.25
C ASP A 501 27.21 12.27 -8.27
N GLU A 502 28.50 12.16 -8.65
CA GLU A 502 29.56 11.60 -7.80
C GLU A 502 30.07 12.57 -6.72
N GLU A 503 29.85 13.88 -6.88
CA GLU A 503 30.21 14.87 -5.84
C GLU A 503 29.10 15.04 -4.80
N VAL A 504 27.86 14.73 -5.19
CA VAL A 504 26.69 14.88 -4.30
C VAL A 504 26.44 13.63 -3.46
N ASP A 505 26.73 12.44 -4.01
CA ASP A 505 26.67 11.15 -3.32
C ASP A 505 27.96 10.89 -2.54
#